data_AF-A0A1U9KJJ2-F1
#
_entry.id   AF-A0A1U9KJJ2-F1
#
_cell.length_a   1.000
_cell.length_b   1.000
_cell.length_c   1.000
_cell.angle_alpha   90.00
_cell.angle_beta   90.00
_cell.angle_gamma   90.00
#
_symmetry.space_group_name_H-M   'P 1'
#
loop_
_entity.id
_entity.type
_entity.pdbx_description
1 polymer ?
#
loop_
_entity_poly.entity_id
_entity_poly.type
_entity_poly.pdbx_seq_one_letter_code
_entity_poly.pdbx_strand_id
1 'polypeptide(L)'
;MLNNEFVLVAGSISKKTEKVYIDRAHDFVRALTKSILDANGGLVVYLAGEPRNQNNEPLTFDWTVAYEVERLKANYAGTQQLKIITSDLAMNEKMTEEKRRLIRSLKALHYADVIKVHDDLVTGGNIGDEQVDVATAMIALGGGKGVSDRARKMSKRKLPILPFDLKLGGFSNDGAGALGLLKTFQENPLLMFPITGEQVKGELDILSLQEPIFCIDELAKRTVKIFQIEKEAKQIAQNPDVLILTALPIELAAARLAFGIKDFSQPRVSLNGIHFWSTIVTRQDGPVSCVVASLGSAGNVTASSITSQLLSELKPKTVLMMGIAAGMRGKMTLGEVILSERIVYYEGSAALDGGILAARPEIHRPGLLTQQDLNTYLATASLSERLQQQATTLGFAIPKESNAGEVAASLMVSPATIASGELLVRDPNFFSSLRTLHDKVCVAEMEAYGVIDACQKQEVPALIIRGISDFGDSSKDNTFHKVASEAAAIVALDYVVYGWRRT
;
A
#
# COMPACT_ATOMS: atom_id res chain seq x y z
N MET A 1 6.39 14.01 -6.67
CA MET A 1 5.52 14.76 -7.62
C MET A 1 4.06 14.52 -7.27
N LEU A 2 3.17 15.50 -7.46
CA LEU A 2 1.72 15.44 -7.17
C LEU A 2 0.88 15.13 -8.41
N ASN A 3 1.42 14.37 -9.38
CA ASN A 3 0.70 14.02 -10.62
C ASN A 3 -0.70 13.44 -10.32
N ASN A 4 -1.75 14.01 -10.93
CA ASN A 4 -3.16 13.64 -10.75
C ASN A 4 -3.72 13.84 -9.33
N GLU A 5 -3.06 14.61 -8.46
CA GLU A 5 -3.61 15.03 -7.17
C GLU A 5 -4.29 16.39 -7.30
N PHE A 6 -5.45 16.56 -6.66
CA PHE A 6 -6.20 17.81 -6.65
C PHE A 6 -6.42 18.28 -5.21
N VAL A 7 -5.76 19.38 -4.84
CA VAL A 7 -5.82 19.93 -3.49
C VAL A 7 -6.96 20.95 -3.39
N LEU A 8 -7.87 20.71 -2.45
CA LEU A 8 -8.93 21.65 -2.09
C LEU A 8 -8.42 22.64 -1.03
N VAL A 9 -8.47 23.94 -1.33
CA VAL A 9 -8.24 24.99 -0.32
C VAL A 9 -9.58 25.39 0.27
N ALA A 10 -9.94 24.79 1.40
CA ALA A 10 -11.21 25.02 2.07
C ALA A 10 -11.07 26.06 3.17
N GLY A 11 -11.82 27.16 3.06
CA GLY A 11 -11.71 28.23 4.04
C GLY A 11 -12.57 29.44 3.73
N SER A 12 -12.85 30.22 4.78
CA SER A 12 -13.46 31.55 4.66
C SER A 12 -13.01 32.41 5.83
N ILE A 13 -13.10 33.72 5.68
CA ILE A 13 -12.61 34.67 6.67
C ILE A 13 -13.77 35.41 7.31
N SER A 14 -13.71 35.62 8.63
CA SER A 14 -14.66 36.47 9.34
C SER A 14 -14.53 37.94 8.90
N LYS A 15 -15.65 38.66 8.84
CA LYS A 15 -15.65 40.09 8.52
C LYS A 15 -14.88 40.95 9.54
N LYS A 16 -14.61 40.41 10.73
CA LYS A 16 -13.91 41.07 11.84
C LYS A 16 -12.40 40.82 11.85
N THR A 17 -11.89 40.00 10.93
CA THR A 17 -10.48 39.63 10.91
C THR A 17 -9.63 40.82 10.50
N GLU A 18 -8.51 41.02 11.20
CA GLU A 18 -7.57 42.10 10.89
C GLU A 18 -6.90 41.89 9.53
N LYS A 19 -6.68 43.00 8.82
CA LYS A 19 -6.09 43.03 7.48
C LYS A 19 -4.80 42.21 7.36
N VAL A 20 -3.92 42.29 8.37
CA VAL A 20 -2.64 41.56 8.36
C VAL A 20 -2.81 40.05 8.21
N TYR A 21 -3.86 39.46 8.80
CA TYR A 21 -4.14 38.03 8.68
C TYR A 21 -4.86 37.69 7.38
N ILE A 22 -5.67 38.61 6.86
CA ILE A 22 -6.30 38.48 5.53
C ILE A 22 -5.20 38.42 4.46
N ASP A 23 -4.31 39.41 4.46
CA ASP A 23 -3.21 39.52 3.49
C ASP A 23 -2.31 38.28 3.58
N ARG A 24 -1.92 37.87 4.80
CA ARG A 24 -1.11 36.66 5.00
C ARG A 24 -1.77 35.39 4.46
N ALA A 25 -3.07 35.22 4.67
CA ALA A 25 -3.79 34.05 4.16
C ALA A 25 -3.78 34.03 2.62
N HIS A 26 -4.03 35.17 1.97
CA HIS A 26 -4.02 35.26 0.51
C HIS A 26 -2.62 35.12 -0.07
N ASP A 27 -1.60 35.69 0.57
CA ASP A 27 -0.20 35.52 0.18
C ASP A 27 0.21 34.05 0.26
N PHE A 28 -0.18 33.35 1.32
CA PHE A 28 0.03 31.91 1.47
C PHE A 28 -0.68 31.12 0.38
N VAL A 29 -1.96 31.42 0.09
CA VAL A 29 -2.70 30.73 -0.97
C VAL A 29 -2.04 30.93 -2.34
N ARG A 30 -1.49 32.11 -2.64
CA ARG A 30 -0.75 32.33 -3.91
C ARG A 30 0.53 31.51 -3.96
N ALA A 31 1.35 31.53 -2.90
CA ALA A 31 2.59 30.75 -2.83
C ALA A 31 2.33 29.23 -2.87
N LEU A 32 1.25 28.79 -2.22
CA LEU A 32 0.77 27.41 -2.23
C LEU A 32 0.30 26.98 -3.62
N THR A 33 -0.48 27.82 -4.31
CA THR A 33 -0.92 27.57 -5.69
C THR A 33 0.30 27.33 -6.58
N LYS A 34 1.27 28.25 -6.55
CA LYS A 34 2.53 28.08 -7.29
C LYS A 34 3.25 26.77 -6.94
N SER A 35 3.41 26.47 -5.65
CA SER A 35 4.11 25.27 -5.19
C SER A 35 3.41 23.97 -5.61
N ILE A 36 2.08 23.96 -5.65
CA ILE A 36 1.29 22.81 -6.14
C ILE A 36 1.51 22.62 -7.64
N LEU A 37 1.47 23.70 -8.44
CA LEU A 37 1.72 23.63 -9.88
C LEU A 37 3.16 23.22 -10.20
N ASP A 38 4.16 23.72 -9.45
CA ASP A 38 5.57 23.30 -9.54
C ASP A 38 5.74 21.80 -9.27
N ALA A 39 4.92 21.23 -8.39
CA ALA A 39 4.87 19.80 -8.10
C ALA A 39 4.02 18.99 -9.09
N ASN A 40 3.49 19.61 -10.15
CA ASN A 40 2.58 19.03 -11.15
C ASN A 40 1.27 18.50 -10.54
N GLY A 41 0.79 19.13 -9.47
CA GLY A 41 -0.53 18.91 -8.90
C GLY A 41 -1.57 19.89 -9.43
N GLY A 42 -2.83 19.64 -9.11
CA GLY A 42 -3.96 20.52 -9.41
C GLY A 42 -4.67 21.04 -8.17
N LEU A 43 -5.61 21.97 -8.37
CA LEU A 43 -6.42 22.56 -7.31
C LEU A 43 -7.92 22.42 -7.59
N VAL A 44 -8.71 22.42 -6.52
CA VAL A 44 -10.17 22.43 -6.56
C VAL A 44 -10.68 23.77 -6.04
N VAL A 45 -11.52 24.45 -6.82
CA VAL A 45 -12.12 25.75 -6.46
C VAL A 45 -13.62 25.77 -6.70
N TYR A 46 -14.35 26.51 -5.88
CA TYR A 46 -15.74 26.86 -6.13
C TYR A 46 -15.84 28.33 -6.55
N LEU A 47 -16.09 28.57 -7.84
CA LEU A 47 -16.23 29.92 -8.36
C LEU A 47 -17.70 30.33 -8.39
N ALA A 48 -18.05 31.33 -7.58
CA ALA A 48 -19.33 32.02 -7.56
C ALA A 48 -19.09 33.52 -7.35
N GLY A 49 -19.89 34.17 -6.50
CA GLY A 49 -19.58 35.52 -6.01
C GLY A 49 -18.29 35.55 -5.19
N GLU A 50 -17.73 36.74 -5.00
CA GLU A 50 -16.55 36.95 -4.16
C GLU A 50 -16.96 37.81 -2.96
N PRO A 51 -17.24 37.19 -1.81
CA PRO A 51 -17.58 37.94 -0.60
C PRO A 51 -16.42 38.84 -0.19
N ARG A 52 -16.73 40.10 0.10
CA ARG A 52 -15.75 41.10 0.56
C ARG A 52 -16.18 41.76 1.86
N ASN A 53 -15.23 42.26 2.65
CA ASN A 53 -15.52 43.07 3.83
C ASN A 53 -15.75 44.56 3.46
N GLN A 54 -15.93 45.41 4.47
CA GLN A 54 -16.18 46.84 4.29
C GLN A 54 -15.00 47.58 3.63
N ASN A 55 -13.78 47.06 3.80
CA ASN A 55 -12.55 47.58 3.18
C ASN A 55 -12.30 46.98 1.79
N ASN A 56 -13.30 46.30 1.21
CA ASN A 56 -13.24 45.63 -0.08
C ASN A 56 -12.20 44.48 -0.15
N GLU A 57 -11.88 43.84 0.98
CA GLU A 57 -10.93 42.73 1.04
C GLU A 57 -11.64 41.39 0.86
N PRO A 58 -11.09 40.45 0.04
CA PRO A 58 -11.72 39.17 -0.23
C PRO A 58 -11.73 38.24 0.98
N LEU A 59 -12.88 37.59 1.23
CA LEU A 59 -13.12 36.74 2.39
C LEU A 59 -13.14 35.23 2.07
N THR A 60 -12.87 34.86 0.83
CA THR A 60 -12.72 33.47 0.36
C THR A 60 -11.51 33.34 -0.54
N PHE A 61 -11.01 32.12 -0.75
CA PHE A 61 -9.73 31.87 -1.42
C PHE A 61 -9.87 31.42 -2.88
N ASP A 62 -11.07 31.02 -3.32
CA ASP A 62 -11.30 30.42 -4.63
C ASP A 62 -10.86 31.33 -5.80
N TRP A 63 -11.20 32.62 -5.71
CA TRP A 63 -10.79 33.61 -6.71
C TRP A 63 -9.29 33.90 -6.66
N THR A 64 -8.67 33.87 -5.47
CA THR A 64 -7.22 34.02 -5.31
C THR A 64 -6.47 32.92 -6.05
N VAL A 65 -6.92 31.67 -5.93
CA VAL A 65 -6.37 30.54 -6.69
C VAL A 65 -6.56 30.74 -8.19
N ALA A 66 -7.78 31.08 -8.64
CA ALA A 66 -8.07 31.24 -10.07
C ALA A 66 -7.23 32.34 -10.75
N TYR A 67 -7.05 33.50 -10.08
CA TYR A 67 -6.21 34.57 -10.59
C TYR A 67 -4.72 34.20 -10.59
N GLU A 68 -4.27 33.46 -9.57
CA GLU A 68 -2.89 33.02 -9.50
C GLU A 68 -2.57 31.99 -10.60
N VAL A 69 -3.48 31.05 -10.86
CA VAL A 69 -3.37 30.12 -11.99
C VAL A 69 -3.31 30.88 -13.31
N GLU A 70 -4.17 31.88 -13.52
CA GLU A 70 -4.14 32.71 -14.74
C GLU A 70 -2.81 33.44 -14.93
N ARG A 71 -2.25 33.99 -13.84
CA ARG A 71 -0.94 34.64 -13.85
C ARG A 71 0.18 33.68 -14.22
N LEU A 72 0.08 32.45 -13.75
CA LEU A 72 1.14 31.45 -13.82
C LEU A 72 1.05 30.54 -15.04
N LYS A 73 -0.10 30.41 -15.70
CA LYS A 73 -0.37 29.41 -16.73
C LYS A 73 0.70 29.33 -17.82
N ALA A 74 1.26 30.47 -18.24
CA ALA A 74 2.29 30.53 -19.28
C ALA A 74 3.57 29.74 -18.94
N ASN A 75 3.82 29.50 -17.64
CA ASN A 75 5.00 28.77 -17.14
C ASN A 75 4.77 27.25 -17.06
N TYR A 76 3.54 26.77 -17.19
CA TYR A 76 3.20 25.35 -16.98
C TYR A 76 2.54 24.79 -18.23
N ALA A 77 3.12 23.75 -18.84
CA ALA A 77 2.58 23.13 -20.05
C ALA A 77 1.41 22.13 -19.78
N GLY A 78 0.96 22.02 -18.53
CA GLY A 78 0.03 20.98 -18.09
C GLY A 78 -1.43 21.23 -18.46
N THR A 79 -2.10 20.20 -18.96
CA THR A 79 -3.56 20.18 -19.16
C THR A 79 -4.26 19.80 -17.85
N GLN A 80 -5.35 20.52 -17.50
CA GLN A 80 -6.31 20.24 -16.43
C GLN A 80 -5.80 20.34 -14.98
N GLN A 81 -5.04 21.38 -14.66
CA GLN A 81 -4.55 21.63 -13.29
C GLN A 81 -5.59 22.33 -12.38
N LEU A 82 -6.76 22.69 -12.88
CA LEU A 82 -7.82 23.31 -12.08
C LEU A 82 -9.16 22.59 -12.27
N LYS A 83 -9.80 22.16 -11.18
CA LYS A 83 -11.20 21.74 -11.15
C LYS A 83 -12.05 22.90 -10.66
N ILE A 84 -12.87 23.47 -11.53
CA ILE A 84 -13.76 24.59 -11.22
C ILE A 84 -15.17 24.05 -11.05
N ILE A 85 -15.70 24.16 -9.84
CA ILE A 85 -17.10 23.88 -9.55
C ILE A 85 -17.86 25.21 -9.60
N THR A 86 -18.97 25.25 -10.32
CA THR A 86 -19.82 26.45 -10.45
C THR A 86 -21.25 26.07 -10.85
N SER A 87 -22.12 27.05 -11.08
CA SER A 87 -23.47 26.85 -11.60
C SER A 87 -23.80 27.94 -12.63
N ASP A 88 -24.82 27.74 -13.47
CA ASP A 88 -25.22 28.74 -14.46
C ASP A 88 -25.78 30.00 -13.78
N LEU A 89 -26.57 29.84 -12.71
CA LEU A 89 -27.03 30.94 -11.87
C LEU A 89 -25.84 31.70 -11.25
N ALA A 90 -24.84 31.01 -10.71
CA ALA A 90 -23.67 31.66 -10.13
C ALA A 90 -22.88 32.46 -11.18
N MET A 91 -22.69 31.90 -12.37
CA MET A 91 -22.01 32.59 -13.47
C MET A 91 -22.80 33.82 -13.93
N ASN A 92 -24.12 33.72 -14.07
CA ASN A 92 -24.93 34.79 -14.64
C ASN A 92 -25.25 35.91 -13.65
N GLU A 93 -25.49 35.60 -12.37
CA GLU A 93 -25.98 36.56 -11.40
C GLU A 93 -24.90 37.07 -10.42
N LYS A 94 -23.87 36.26 -10.14
CA LYS A 94 -22.89 36.55 -9.07
C LYS A 94 -21.50 36.92 -9.57
N MET A 95 -21.26 36.85 -10.88
CA MET A 95 -19.96 37.12 -11.48
C MET A 95 -19.99 38.27 -12.49
N THR A 96 -18.91 39.05 -12.51
CA THR A 96 -18.68 40.05 -13.55
C THR A 96 -18.38 39.40 -14.90
N GLU A 97 -18.44 40.18 -15.98
CA GLU A 97 -18.07 39.69 -17.31
C GLU A 97 -16.60 39.23 -17.35
N GLU A 98 -15.69 39.95 -16.71
CA GLU A 98 -14.26 39.61 -16.62
C GLU A 98 -14.06 38.23 -15.97
N LYS A 99 -14.74 37.96 -14.86
CA LYS A 99 -14.72 36.67 -14.16
C LYS A 99 -15.21 35.52 -15.03
N ARG A 100 -16.32 35.74 -15.76
CA ARG A 100 -16.84 34.76 -16.71
C ARG A 100 -15.89 34.52 -17.88
N ARG A 101 -15.26 35.57 -18.41
CA ARG A 101 -14.24 35.48 -19.48
C ARG A 101 -13.02 34.69 -19.01
N LEU A 102 -12.57 34.90 -17.77
CA LEU A 102 -11.47 34.14 -17.19
C LEU A 102 -11.77 32.64 -17.15
N ILE A 103 -12.92 32.23 -16.61
CA ILE A 103 -13.31 30.82 -16.56
C ILE A 103 -13.35 30.20 -17.96
N ARG A 104 -13.94 30.91 -18.94
CA ARG A 104 -14.01 30.46 -20.33
C ARG A 104 -12.62 30.34 -20.96
N SER A 105 -11.71 31.28 -20.67
CA SER A 105 -10.32 31.26 -21.13
C SER A 105 -9.57 30.04 -20.59
N LEU A 106 -9.63 29.81 -19.28
CA LEU A 106 -8.98 28.65 -18.64
C LEU A 106 -9.52 27.32 -19.17
N LYS A 107 -10.83 27.23 -19.44
CA LYS A 107 -11.45 26.07 -20.08
C LYS A 107 -10.99 25.87 -21.52
N ALA A 108 -10.99 26.94 -22.33
CA ALA A 108 -10.61 26.89 -23.74
C ALA A 108 -9.13 26.51 -23.94
N LEU A 109 -8.26 26.92 -23.00
CA LEU A 109 -6.86 26.55 -22.97
C LEU A 109 -6.59 25.19 -22.30
N HIS A 110 -7.65 24.43 -21.97
CA HIS A 110 -7.57 23.14 -21.29
C HIS A 110 -6.85 23.14 -19.93
N TYR A 111 -6.68 24.30 -19.28
CA TYR A 111 -6.15 24.37 -17.91
C TYR A 111 -7.20 24.01 -16.86
N ALA A 112 -8.47 24.30 -17.14
CA ALA A 112 -9.56 24.07 -16.21
C ALA A 112 -10.59 23.09 -16.77
N ASP A 113 -10.99 22.15 -15.92
CA ASP A 113 -12.21 21.37 -16.10
C ASP A 113 -13.34 22.02 -15.30
N VAL A 114 -14.47 22.30 -15.97
CA VAL A 114 -15.57 23.08 -15.39
C VAL A 114 -16.77 22.17 -15.15
N ILE A 115 -17.04 21.91 -13.88
CA ILE A 115 -18.12 21.08 -13.38
C ILE A 115 -19.28 22.00 -13.00
N LYS A 116 -20.40 21.87 -13.72
CA LYS A 116 -21.61 22.65 -13.45
C LYS A 116 -22.58 21.86 -12.60
N VAL A 117 -22.91 22.41 -11.43
CA VAL A 117 -23.99 21.92 -10.58
C VAL A 117 -25.30 22.49 -11.09
N HIS A 118 -26.32 21.64 -11.20
CA HIS A 118 -27.66 22.07 -11.63
C HIS A 118 -28.20 23.13 -10.67
N ASP A 119 -28.79 24.21 -11.20
CA ASP A 119 -29.16 25.38 -10.39
C ASP A 119 -30.15 25.04 -9.25
N ASP A 120 -31.09 24.11 -9.49
CA ASP A 120 -32.04 23.60 -8.47
C ASP A 120 -31.36 22.85 -7.31
N LEU A 121 -30.11 22.43 -7.48
CA LEU A 121 -29.34 21.68 -6.50
C LEU A 121 -28.25 22.53 -5.82
N VAL A 122 -28.16 23.83 -6.12
CA VAL A 122 -27.09 24.67 -5.57
C VAL A 122 -27.36 24.99 -4.09
N THR A 123 -26.82 24.14 -3.23
CA THR A 123 -26.73 24.36 -1.78
C THR A 123 -25.28 24.33 -1.34
N GLY A 124 -24.96 24.96 -0.20
CA GLY A 124 -23.59 24.90 0.35
C GLY A 124 -23.12 23.47 0.63
N GLY A 125 -24.05 22.56 0.95
CA GLY A 125 -23.78 21.13 1.13
C GLY A 125 -23.41 20.44 -0.18
N ASN A 126 -24.26 20.58 -1.21
CA ASN A 126 -24.04 19.92 -2.51
C ASN A 126 -22.79 20.42 -3.22
N ILE A 127 -22.50 21.73 -3.16
CA ILE A 127 -21.22 22.28 -3.63
C ILE A 127 -20.05 21.65 -2.88
N GLY A 128 -20.19 21.48 -1.56
CA GLY A 128 -19.20 20.81 -0.74
C GLY A 128 -18.98 19.34 -1.13
N ASP A 129 -20.04 18.63 -1.51
CA ASP A 129 -19.97 17.24 -1.98
C ASP A 129 -19.21 17.14 -3.31
N GLU A 130 -19.55 17.98 -4.30
CA GLU A 130 -18.83 18.05 -5.57
C GLU A 130 -17.34 18.39 -5.39
N GLN A 131 -17.02 19.30 -4.46
CA GLN A 131 -15.63 19.63 -4.11
C GLN A 131 -14.90 18.42 -3.52
N VAL A 132 -15.54 17.69 -2.61
CA VAL A 132 -14.95 16.51 -1.97
C VAL A 132 -14.78 15.38 -2.99
N ASP A 133 -15.71 15.19 -3.92
CA ASP A 133 -15.68 14.11 -4.91
C ASP A 133 -14.44 14.16 -5.81
N VAL A 134 -14.03 15.37 -6.21
CA VAL A 134 -12.86 15.57 -7.07
C VAL A 134 -11.55 15.85 -6.31
N ALA A 135 -11.61 16.20 -5.03
CA ALA A 135 -10.43 16.46 -4.23
C ALA A 135 -9.74 15.17 -3.78
N THR A 136 -8.40 15.19 -3.79
CA THR A 136 -7.57 14.10 -3.25
C THR A 136 -6.84 14.50 -1.97
N ALA A 137 -6.78 15.80 -1.66
CA ALA A 137 -6.24 16.36 -0.43
C ALA A 137 -6.97 17.66 -0.07
N MET A 138 -6.91 18.07 1.18
CA MET A 138 -7.51 19.32 1.65
C MET A 138 -6.58 20.11 2.54
N ILE A 139 -6.56 21.42 2.34
CA ILE A 139 -5.99 22.39 3.25
C ILE A 139 -7.13 23.18 3.89
N ALA A 140 -7.12 23.29 5.21
CA ALA A 140 -8.13 24.06 5.94
C ALA A 140 -7.55 25.39 6.46
N LEU A 141 -8.12 26.51 5.99
CA LEU A 141 -7.75 27.88 6.38
C LEU A 141 -8.98 28.63 6.91
N GLY A 142 -9.12 28.74 8.23
CA GLY A 142 -10.29 29.36 8.85
C GLY A 142 -11.61 28.60 8.60
N GLY A 143 -12.67 29.35 8.33
CA GLY A 143 -14.02 28.82 8.12
C GLY A 143 -14.75 28.41 9.39
N GLY A 144 -15.82 27.62 9.19
CA GLY A 144 -16.72 27.17 10.24
C GLY A 144 -17.27 25.78 9.93
N LYS A 145 -18.57 25.54 10.15
CA LYS A 145 -19.18 24.20 10.00
C LYS A 145 -18.98 23.58 8.61
N GLY A 146 -19.04 24.40 7.55
CA GLY A 146 -18.83 23.91 6.18
C GLY A 146 -17.41 23.40 5.91
N VAL A 147 -16.39 23.90 6.60
CA VAL A 147 -15.00 23.36 6.51
C VAL A 147 -14.92 22.05 7.27
N SER A 148 -15.48 22.00 8.48
CA SER A 148 -15.51 20.78 9.30
C SER A 148 -16.29 19.62 8.63
N ASP A 149 -17.40 19.92 7.95
CA ASP A 149 -18.17 18.88 7.24
C ASP A 149 -17.40 18.28 6.05
N ARG A 150 -16.73 19.11 5.24
CA ARG A 150 -15.85 18.62 4.15
C ARG A 150 -14.73 17.75 4.70
N ALA A 151 -14.04 18.21 5.75
CA ALA A 151 -12.99 17.43 6.40
C ALA A 151 -13.51 16.07 6.91
N ARG A 152 -14.71 16.03 7.52
CA ARG A 152 -15.35 14.78 7.96
C ARG A 152 -15.62 13.84 6.78
N LYS A 153 -16.14 14.35 5.66
CA LYS A 153 -16.40 13.56 4.44
C LYS A 153 -15.10 13.02 3.82
N MET A 154 -14.04 13.83 3.77
CA MET A 154 -12.73 13.42 3.26
C MET A 154 -12.03 12.41 4.16
N SER A 155 -12.13 12.56 5.49
CA SER A 155 -11.58 11.61 6.45
C SER A 155 -12.22 10.22 6.32
N LYS A 156 -13.55 10.15 6.09
CA LYS A 156 -14.22 8.87 5.77
C LYS A 156 -13.65 8.17 4.52
N ARG A 157 -13.14 8.94 3.57
CA ARG A 157 -12.48 8.47 2.34
C ARG A 157 -10.97 8.25 2.53
N LYS A 158 -10.44 8.41 3.74
CA LYS A 158 -9.00 8.31 4.07
C LYS A 158 -8.15 9.21 3.17
N LEU A 159 -8.57 10.46 3.01
CA LEU A 159 -7.85 11.49 2.25
C LEU A 159 -7.14 12.46 3.20
N PRO A 160 -5.92 12.93 2.84
CA PRO A 160 -5.14 13.80 3.70
C PRO A 160 -5.75 15.19 3.89
N ILE A 161 -5.79 15.68 5.13
CA ILE A 161 -6.33 17.00 5.51
C ILE A 161 -5.31 17.73 6.38
N LEU A 162 -4.85 18.90 5.94
CA LEU A 162 -3.90 19.73 6.69
C LEU A 162 -4.56 21.03 7.19
N PRO A 163 -4.91 21.13 8.48
CA PRO A 163 -5.40 22.36 9.07
C PRO A 163 -4.25 23.30 9.48
N PHE A 164 -4.45 24.61 9.33
CA PHE A 164 -3.53 25.64 9.82
C PHE A 164 -4.12 26.43 10.99
N ASP A 165 -3.23 27.05 11.76
CA ASP A 165 -3.50 27.76 13.00
C ASP A 165 -3.87 29.24 12.85
N LEU A 166 -3.92 29.75 11.61
CA LEU A 166 -4.20 31.17 11.34
C LEU A 166 -5.62 31.54 11.81
N LYS A 167 -5.72 32.53 12.71
CA LYS A 167 -6.96 32.97 13.36
C LYS A 167 -7.83 33.83 12.44
N LEU A 168 -8.42 33.19 11.41
CA LEU A 168 -9.27 33.85 10.42
C LEU A 168 -10.76 33.89 10.79
N GLY A 169 -11.21 33.03 11.71
CA GLY A 169 -12.64 32.78 11.93
C GLY A 169 -13.33 32.26 10.67
N GLY A 170 -14.64 32.45 10.56
CA GLY A 170 -15.41 32.07 9.36
C GLY A 170 -16.42 33.13 8.97
N PHE A 171 -16.79 33.19 7.69
CA PHE A 171 -17.74 34.18 7.19
C PHE A 171 -19.09 34.16 7.95
N SER A 172 -19.60 32.96 8.23
CA SER A 172 -20.84 32.73 8.99
C SER A 172 -20.65 32.68 10.51
N ASN A 173 -19.40 32.65 11.00
CA ASN A 173 -19.03 32.48 12.42
C ASN A 173 -19.80 31.33 13.14
N ASP A 174 -20.00 30.20 12.45
CA ASP A 174 -20.88 29.12 12.90
C ASP A 174 -20.14 27.91 13.50
N GLY A 175 -18.81 27.93 13.55
CA GLY A 175 -17.98 26.86 14.09
C GLY A 175 -16.49 27.20 14.14
N ALA A 176 -15.68 26.28 14.67
CA ALA A 176 -14.24 26.49 14.87
C ALA A 176 -13.40 26.28 13.59
N GLY A 177 -13.95 25.67 12.54
CA GLY A 177 -13.29 25.50 11.25
C GLY A 177 -11.91 24.84 11.36
N ALA A 178 -10.91 25.42 10.69
CA ALA A 178 -9.53 24.95 10.70
C ALA A 178 -8.93 24.80 12.11
N LEU A 179 -9.20 25.74 13.04
CA LEU A 179 -8.68 25.65 14.41
C LEU A 179 -9.25 24.45 15.18
N GLY A 180 -10.52 24.13 14.94
CA GLY A 180 -11.14 22.92 15.49
C GLY A 180 -10.51 21.65 14.92
N LEU A 181 -10.26 21.62 13.60
CA LEU A 181 -9.60 20.50 12.94
C LEU A 181 -8.15 20.32 13.41
N LEU A 182 -7.43 21.42 13.68
CA LEU A 182 -6.07 21.37 14.23
C LEU A 182 -6.04 20.69 15.61
N LYS A 183 -6.98 21.03 16.49
CA LYS A 183 -7.12 20.36 17.78
C LYS A 183 -7.39 18.85 17.61
N THR A 184 -8.30 18.48 16.72
CA THR A 184 -8.59 17.07 16.41
C THR A 184 -7.35 16.36 15.84
N PHE A 185 -6.55 17.03 15.01
CA PHE A 185 -5.33 16.46 14.44
C PHE A 185 -4.25 16.22 15.50
N GLN A 186 -4.12 17.10 16.50
CA GLN A 186 -3.21 16.89 17.63
C GLN A 186 -3.62 15.67 18.48
N GLU A 187 -4.91 15.44 18.66
CA GLU A 187 -5.44 14.30 19.42
C GLU A 187 -5.38 12.98 18.63
N ASN A 188 -5.72 13.00 17.34
CA ASN A 188 -5.86 11.82 16.49
C ASN A 188 -5.26 12.07 15.08
N PRO A 189 -3.93 12.08 14.94
CA PRO A 189 -3.28 12.49 13.69
C PRO A 189 -3.60 11.56 12.50
N LEU A 190 -3.75 10.25 12.74
CA LEU A 190 -4.10 9.28 11.71
C LEU A 190 -5.51 9.46 11.12
N LEU A 191 -6.37 10.26 11.76
CA LEU A 191 -7.70 10.61 11.23
C LEU A 191 -7.60 11.52 9.99
N MET A 192 -6.58 12.39 9.95
CA MET A 192 -6.38 13.35 8.88
C MET A 192 -5.25 12.97 7.95
N PHE A 193 -4.22 12.25 8.41
CA PHE A 193 -3.13 11.71 7.59
C PHE A 193 -3.01 10.21 7.86
N PRO A 194 -3.68 9.37 7.05
CA PRO A 194 -3.83 7.93 7.32
C PRO A 194 -2.53 7.14 7.51
N ILE A 195 -1.41 7.59 6.94
CA ILE A 195 -0.14 6.87 7.01
C ILE A 195 0.91 7.66 7.78
N THR A 196 1.10 8.94 7.48
CA THR A 196 2.20 9.75 8.02
C THR A 196 1.78 10.68 9.15
N GLY A 197 0.56 10.52 9.71
CA GLY A 197 -0.01 11.48 10.64
C GLY A 197 0.87 11.81 11.86
N GLU A 198 1.50 10.82 12.48
CA GLU A 198 2.38 11.06 13.64
C GLU A 198 3.61 11.89 13.29
N GLN A 199 4.18 11.68 12.10
CA GLN A 199 5.29 12.49 11.61
C GLN A 199 4.84 13.94 11.37
N VAL A 200 3.72 14.11 10.66
CA VAL A 200 3.20 15.43 10.30
C VAL A 200 2.80 16.23 11.55
N LYS A 201 2.28 15.57 12.59
CA LYS A 201 1.99 16.17 13.89
C LYS A 201 3.23 16.84 14.50
N GLY A 202 4.41 16.22 14.38
CA GLY A 202 5.68 16.80 14.83
C GLY A 202 6.14 18.02 14.03
N GLU A 203 5.56 18.26 12.85
CA GLU A 203 5.89 19.40 11.98
C GLU A 203 4.88 20.56 12.10
N LEU A 204 3.75 20.40 12.81
CA LEU A 204 2.72 21.45 12.86
C LEU A 204 3.22 22.78 13.40
N ASP A 205 4.03 22.76 14.46
CA ASP A 205 4.52 23.97 15.12
C ASP A 205 5.44 24.78 14.19
N ILE A 206 6.20 24.11 13.32
CA ILE A 206 7.09 24.77 12.35
C ILE A 206 6.34 25.25 11.09
N LEU A 207 5.06 24.89 10.94
CA LEU A 207 4.18 25.30 9.84
C LEU A 207 3.21 26.43 10.23
N SER A 208 3.36 27.01 11.43
CA SER A 208 2.48 28.07 11.91
C SER A 208 2.37 29.22 10.90
N LEU A 209 1.14 29.56 10.53
CA LEU A 209 0.82 30.78 9.78
C LEU A 209 0.43 31.92 10.73
N GLN A 210 0.04 31.61 11.96
CA GLN A 210 -0.23 32.63 12.98
C GLN A 210 1.07 33.32 13.43
N GLU A 211 2.12 32.55 13.64
CA GLU A 211 3.46 32.97 14.10
C GLU A 211 4.54 32.37 13.18
N PRO A 212 4.64 32.84 11.92
CA PRO A 212 5.50 32.21 10.93
C PRO A 212 6.98 32.39 11.26
N ILE A 213 7.71 31.27 11.32
CA ILE A 213 9.17 31.23 11.47
C ILE A 213 9.91 31.17 10.13
N PHE A 214 9.19 30.81 9.05
CA PHE A 214 9.69 30.76 7.69
C PHE A 214 8.93 31.76 6.81
N CYS A 215 9.54 32.12 5.67
CA CYS A 215 8.83 32.90 4.67
C CYS A 215 7.68 32.08 4.06
N ILE A 216 6.69 32.80 3.50
CA ILE A 216 5.47 32.19 2.97
C ILE A 216 5.74 31.18 1.85
N ASP A 217 6.71 31.44 0.97
CA ASP A 217 7.13 30.48 -0.08
C ASP A 217 7.68 29.18 0.49
N GLU A 218 8.43 29.25 1.59
CA GLU A 218 8.99 28.07 2.25
C GLU A 218 7.91 27.25 2.96
N LEU A 219 6.96 27.91 3.64
CA LEU A 219 5.79 27.25 4.24
C LEU A 219 4.95 26.53 3.18
N ALA A 220 4.74 27.16 2.02
CA ALA A 220 4.02 26.56 0.89
C ALA A 220 4.74 25.31 0.34
N LYS A 221 6.07 25.37 0.15
CA LYS A 221 6.87 24.22 -0.30
C LYS A 221 6.81 23.06 0.70
N ARG A 222 6.94 23.33 2.00
CA ARG A 222 6.84 22.31 3.06
C ARG A 222 5.47 21.65 3.09
N THR A 223 4.42 22.45 2.95
CA THR A 223 3.04 21.97 2.85
C THR A 223 2.88 20.97 1.70
N VAL A 224 3.39 21.31 0.51
CA VAL A 224 3.36 20.41 -0.65
C VAL A 224 4.19 19.14 -0.41
N LYS A 225 5.35 19.26 0.24
CA LYS A 225 6.20 18.11 0.57
C LYS A 225 5.50 17.11 1.49
N ILE A 226 4.72 17.58 2.46
CA ILE A 226 3.93 16.73 3.36
C ILE A 226 2.92 15.87 2.58
N PHE A 227 2.17 16.47 1.63
CA PHE A 227 1.25 15.71 0.78
C PHE A 227 1.98 14.72 -0.13
N GLN A 228 3.18 15.07 -0.63
CA GLN A 228 3.99 14.14 -1.42
C GLN A 228 4.44 12.93 -0.60
N ILE A 229 4.88 13.12 0.64
CA ILE A 229 5.31 12.02 1.52
C ILE A 229 4.13 11.08 1.83
N GLU A 230 2.95 11.63 2.16
CA GLU A 230 1.75 10.80 2.37
C GLU A 230 1.37 10.01 1.11
N LYS A 231 1.45 10.64 -0.07
CA LYS A 231 1.19 9.96 -1.36
C LYS A 231 2.18 8.82 -1.61
N GLU A 232 3.47 9.07 -1.44
CA GLU A 232 4.52 8.06 -1.60
C GLU A 232 4.32 6.91 -0.61
N ALA A 233 4.02 7.22 0.65
CA ALA A 233 3.73 6.22 1.67
C ALA A 233 2.47 5.40 1.35
N LYS A 234 1.44 6.03 0.79
CA LYS A 234 0.21 5.36 0.32
C LYS A 234 0.48 4.43 -0.84
N GLN A 235 1.31 4.86 -1.79
CA GLN A 235 1.67 4.04 -2.93
C GLN A 235 2.52 2.83 -2.52
N ILE A 236 3.51 3.02 -1.64
CA ILE A 236 4.33 1.94 -1.06
C ILE A 236 3.44 0.94 -0.30
N ALA A 237 2.44 1.45 0.43
CA ALA A 237 1.48 0.63 1.16
C ALA A 237 0.50 -0.13 0.24
N GLN A 238 0.24 0.37 -0.97
CA GLN A 238 -0.70 -0.22 -1.92
C GLN A 238 -0.04 -1.25 -2.84
N ASN A 239 1.19 -1.02 -3.29
CA ASN A 239 1.91 -1.92 -4.19
C ASN A 239 3.22 -2.41 -3.58
N PRO A 240 3.21 -3.43 -2.69
CA PRO A 240 4.44 -4.02 -2.20
C PRO A 240 5.33 -4.56 -3.32
N ASP A 241 6.64 -4.52 -3.14
CA ASP A 241 7.55 -5.22 -4.02
C ASP A 241 7.37 -6.75 -3.88
N VAL A 242 7.22 -7.24 -2.64
CA VAL A 242 7.11 -8.67 -2.34
C VAL A 242 5.87 -8.97 -1.49
N LEU A 243 5.05 -9.94 -1.94
CA LEU A 243 3.99 -10.53 -1.13
C LEU A 243 4.46 -11.89 -0.59
N ILE A 244 4.48 -12.04 0.73
CA ILE A 244 4.80 -13.27 1.45
C ILE A 244 3.51 -13.93 1.93
N LEU A 245 3.28 -15.17 1.53
CA LEU A 245 2.10 -15.95 1.89
C LEU A 245 2.47 -17.09 2.86
N THR A 246 1.64 -17.27 3.88
CA THR A 246 1.71 -18.37 4.85
C THR A 246 0.32 -19.01 5.01
N ALA A 247 0.24 -20.32 5.25
CA ALA A 247 -1.04 -21.01 5.44
C ALA A 247 -1.44 -21.14 6.91
N LEU A 248 -0.48 -21.50 7.77
CA LEU A 248 -0.73 -21.88 9.16
C LEU A 248 -0.32 -20.78 10.17
N PRO A 249 -0.91 -20.75 11.38
CA PRO A 249 -0.54 -19.78 12.41
C PRO A 249 0.95 -19.81 12.79
N ILE A 250 1.57 -20.99 12.80
CA ILE A 250 2.98 -21.16 13.15
C ILE A 250 3.92 -20.61 12.06
N GLU A 251 3.52 -20.75 10.80
CA GLU A 251 4.23 -20.19 9.64
C GLU A 251 4.10 -18.67 9.64
N LEU A 252 2.90 -18.15 9.91
CA LEU A 252 2.65 -16.72 10.05
C LEU A 252 3.49 -16.11 11.18
N ALA A 253 3.57 -16.79 12.33
CA ALA A 253 4.38 -16.35 13.45
C ALA A 253 5.87 -16.25 13.07
N ALA A 254 6.39 -17.28 12.39
CA ALA A 254 7.77 -17.30 11.89
C ALA A 254 8.04 -16.19 10.87
N ALA A 255 7.14 -15.99 9.90
CA ALA A 255 7.25 -14.92 8.92
C ALA A 255 7.23 -13.53 9.59
N ARG A 256 6.31 -13.30 10.54
CA ARG A 256 6.25 -12.02 11.26
C ARG A 256 7.54 -11.73 12.03
N LEU A 257 8.06 -12.73 12.74
CA LEU A 257 9.32 -12.60 13.47
C LEU A 257 10.49 -12.27 12.54
N ALA A 258 10.68 -13.06 11.47
CA ALA A 258 11.78 -12.86 10.53
C ALA A 258 11.73 -11.49 9.85
N PHE A 259 10.55 -11.05 9.44
CA PHE A 259 10.35 -9.77 8.75
C PHE A 259 10.17 -8.56 9.70
N GLY A 260 10.51 -8.71 10.98
CA GLY A 260 10.55 -7.61 11.96
C GLY A 260 9.18 -7.04 12.34
N ILE A 261 8.10 -7.81 12.13
CA ILE A 261 6.74 -7.41 12.49
C ILE A 261 6.50 -7.76 13.96
N LYS A 262 6.26 -6.74 14.79
CA LYS A 262 6.05 -6.91 16.23
C LYS A 262 4.80 -7.75 16.53
N ASP A 263 4.81 -8.48 17.64
CA ASP A 263 3.70 -9.35 18.05
C ASP A 263 2.37 -8.59 18.23
N PHE A 264 2.43 -7.38 18.79
CA PHE A 264 1.27 -6.53 19.03
C PHE A 264 0.82 -5.73 17.80
N SER A 265 1.52 -5.82 16.67
CA SER A 265 1.12 -5.16 15.43
C SER A 265 -0.19 -5.75 14.91
N GLN A 266 -1.24 -4.92 14.90
CA GLN A 266 -2.54 -5.31 14.34
C GLN A 266 -2.43 -5.48 12.82
N PRO A 267 -3.10 -6.49 12.24
CA PRO A 267 -3.16 -6.63 10.79
C PRO A 267 -3.92 -5.46 10.18
N ARG A 268 -3.50 -5.09 8.97
CA ARG A 268 -4.41 -4.46 8.02
C ARG A 268 -5.33 -5.53 7.45
N VAL A 269 -6.51 -5.11 7.05
CA VAL A 269 -7.54 -6.00 6.48
C VAL A 269 -7.76 -5.57 5.04
N SER A 270 -7.65 -6.52 4.12
CA SER A 270 -7.90 -6.33 2.70
C SER A 270 -9.39 -6.04 2.45
N LEU A 271 -9.74 -5.64 1.22
CA LEU A 271 -11.15 -5.41 0.85
C LEU A 271 -12.04 -6.64 1.10
N ASN A 272 -11.45 -7.83 1.04
CA ASN A 272 -12.14 -9.11 1.19
C ASN A 272 -11.88 -9.79 2.55
N GLY A 273 -11.39 -9.03 3.55
CA GLY A 273 -11.22 -9.56 4.90
C GLY A 273 -9.90 -10.31 5.14
N ILE A 274 -8.95 -10.28 4.21
CA ILE A 274 -7.67 -11.00 4.35
C ILE A 274 -6.72 -10.17 5.22
N HIS A 275 -6.18 -10.79 6.26
CA HIS A 275 -5.24 -10.12 7.16
C HIS A 275 -3.83 -10.07 6.56
N PHE A 276 -3.24 -8.87 6.57
CA PHE A 276 -1.88 -8.66 6.10
C PHE A 276 -1.13 -7.60 6.91
N TRP A 277 0.20 -7.69 6.91
CA TRP A 277 1.11 -6.78 7.61
C TRP A 277 2.12 -6.22 6.63
N SER A 278 2.25 -4.90 6.59
CA SER A 278 3.27 -4.23 5.79
C SER A 278 4.57 -4.07 6.60
N THR A 279 5.70 -4.27 5.95
CA THR A 279 7.04 -4.07 6.51
C THR A 279 8.00 -3.62 5.41
N ILE A 280 9.17 -3.13 5.81
CA ILE A 280 10.22 -2.69 4.89
C ILE A 280 11.48 -3.48 5.21
N VAL A 281 12.04 -4.11 4.19
CA VAL A 281 13.33 -4.81 4.26
C VAL A 281 14.40 -3.91 3.67
N THR A 282 15.46 -3.66 4.43
CA THR A 282 16.60 -2.84 3.97
C THR A 282 17.52 -3.67 3.08
N ARG A 283 17.86 -3.15 1.90
CA ARG A 283 18.89 -3.69 1.00
C ARG A 283 19.89 -2.61 0.61
N GLN A 284 21.02 -3.05 0.05
CA GLN A 284 22.07 -2.15 -0.45
C GLN A 284 21.59 -1.29 -1.64
N ASP A 285 20.71 -1.82 -2.48
CA ASP A 285 20.12 -1.14 -3.64
C ASP A 285 18.81 -0.38 -3.32
N GLY A 286 18.48 -0.26 -2.03
CA GLY A 286 17.34 0.51 -1.54
C GLY A 286 16.31 -0.33 -0.77
N PRO A 287 15.37 0.30 -0.06
CA PRO A 287 14.34 -0.42 0.68
C PRO A 287 13.40 -1.17 -0.26
N VAL A 288 13.01 -2.37 0.17
CA VAL A 288 12.01 -3.23 -0.48
C VAL A 288 10.78 -3.31 0.43
N SER A 289 9.62 -2.98 -0.13
CA SER A 289 8.36 -3.08 0.61
C SER A 289 7.84 -4.52 0.56
N CYS A 290 7.56 -5.07 1.73
CA CYS A 290 7.06 -6.42 1.88
C CYS A 290 5.67 -6.40 2.52
N VAL A 291 4.81 -7.33 2.12
CA VAL A 291 3.56 -7.62 2.81
C VAL A 291 3.56 -9.09 3.19
N VAL A 292 3.33 -9.41 4.47
CA VAL A 292 3.08 -10.77 4.95
C VAL A 292 1.57 -10.95 5.06
N ALA A 293 1.00 -11.97 4.44
CA ALA A 293 -0.43 -12.28 4.48
C ALA A 293 -0.68 -13.76 4.79
N SER A 294 -1.82 -14.03 5.44
CA SER A 294 -2.22 -15.38 5.81
C SER A 294 -3.35 -15.90 4.93
N LEU A 295 -3.21 -17.13 4.45
CA LEU A 295 -4.28 -17.86 3.76
C LEU A 295 -5.35 -18.36 4.76
N GLY A 296 -4.98 -18.54 6.03
CA GLY A 296 -5.90 -18.98 7.09
C GLY A 296 -6.21 -20.48 7.11
N SER A 297 -5.99 -21.21 6.01
CA SER A 297 -6.08 -22.67 5.95
C SER A 297 -5.20 -23.25 4.84
N ALA A 298 -4.98 -24.56 4.94
CA ALA A 298 -4.30 -25.38 3.94
C ALA A 298 -5.22 -25.73 2.75
N GLY A 299 -4.64 -26.05 1.59
CA GLY A 299 -5.32 -26.48 0.37
C GLY A 299 -5.19 -25.51 -0.82
N ASN A 300 -5.12 -26.04 -2.05
CA ASN A 300 -4.82 -25.23 -3.23
C ASN A 300 -5.97 -24.32 -3.63
N VAL A 301 -7.22 -24.72 -3.39
CA VAL A 301 -8.40 -23.90 -3.72
C VAL A 301 -8.40 -22.59 -2.93
N THR A 302 -8.19 -22.67 -1.62
CA THR A 302 -8.07 -21.50 -0.74
C THR A 302 -6.86 -20.67 -1.13
N ALA A 303 -5.71 -21.32 -1.34
CA ALA A 303 -4.48 -20.66 -1.74
C ALA A 303 -4.64 -19.86 -3.05
N SER A 304 -5.23 -20.45 -4.08
CA SER A 304 -5.49 -19.79 -5.37
C SER A 304 -6.45 -18.61 -5.24
N SER A 305 -7.55 -18.78 -4.50
CA SER A 305 -8.55 -17.72 -4.29
C SER A 305 -7.98 -16.52 -3.56
N ILE A 306 -7.34 -16.73 -2.40
CA ILE A 306 -6.78 -15.64 -1.58
C ILE A 306 -5.62 -14.97 -2.30
N THR A 307 -4.74 -15.75 -2.95
CA THR A 307 -3.64 -15.20 -3.75
C THR A 307 -4.20 -14.32 -4.86
N SER A 308 -5.20 -14.78 -5.62
CA SER A 308 -5.79 -14.00 -6.71
C SER A 308 -6.38 -12.66 -6.24
N GLN A 309 -7.01 -12.65 -5.06
CA GLN A 309 -7.56 -11.44 -4.45
C GLN A 309 -6.45 -10.47 -4.02
N LEU A 310 -5.41 -10.97 -3.35
CA LEU A 310 -4.28 -10.15 -2.93
C LEU A 310 -3.46 -9.63 -4.11
N LEU A 311 -3.30 -10.40 -5.18
CA LEU A 311 -2.65 -9.95 -6.42
C LEU A 311 -3.42 -8.80 -7.07
N SER A 312 -4.76 -8.90 -7.11
CA SER A 312 -5.61 -7.85 -7.68
C SER A 312 -5.58 -6.56 -6.86
N GLU A 313 -5.59 -6.68 -5.54
CA GLU A 313 -5.63 -5.56 -4.60
C GLU A 313 -4.27 -4.91 -4.40
N LEU A 314 -3.23 -5.71 -4.16
CA LEU A 314 -1.89 -5.27 -3.77
C LEU A 314 -0.90 -5.22 -4.93
N LYS A 315 -1.17 -5.87 -6.07
CA LYS A 315 -0.32 -5.83 -7.28
C LYS A 315 1.19 -5.98 -6.98
N PRO A 316 1.60 -7.02 -6.23
CA PRO A 316 3.00 -7.21 -5.89
C PRO A 316 3.84 -7.51 -7.13
N LYS A 317 5.14 -7.20 -7.07
CA LYS A 317 6.06 -7.56 -8.17
C LYS A 317 6.46 -9.03 -8.17
N THR A 318 6.39 -9.68 -7.01
CA THR A 318 6.65 -11.12 -6.85
C THR A 318 5.91 -11.67 -5.64
N VAL A 319 5.65 -12.98 -5.65
CA VAL A 319 5.07 -13.72 -4.53
C VAL A 319 6.06 -14.75 -4.00
N LEU A 320 6.27 -14.75 -2.69
CA LEU A 320 6.94 -15.84 -1.99
C LEU A 320 5.90 -16.57 -1.16
N MET A 321 5.80 -17.90 -1.31
CA MET A 321 5.05 -18.69 -0.35
C MET A 321 6.01 -19.44 0.55
N MET A 322 5.95 -19.19 1.85
CA MET A 322 6.74 -19.92 2.83
C MET A 322 5.84 -20.78 3.73
N GLY A 323 6.37 -21.91 4.18
CA GLY A 323 5.61 -22.81 5.05
C GLY A 323 6.37 -24.09 5.33
N ILE A 324 5.66 -25.11 5.83
CA ILE A 324 6.22 -26.43 6.11
C ILE A 324 5.76 -27.46 5.07
N ALA A 325 6.54 -28.53 4.92
CA ALA A 325 6.21 -29.64 4.02
C ALA A 325 6.75 -30.98 4.54
N ALA A 326 6.20 -32.06 3.99
CA ALA A 326 6.74 -33.39 4.16
C ALA A 326 7.90 -33.61 3.18
N GLY A 327 9.02 -34.14 3.67
CA GLY A 327 10.18 -34.54 2.87
C GLY A 327 10.26 -36.05 2.69
N MET A 328 10.77 -36.54 1.57
CA MET A 328 10.92 -37.98 1.38
C MET A 328 12.11 -38.52 2.18
N ARG A 329 11.87 -39.55 3.00
CA ARG A 329 12.89 -40.19 3.85
C ARG A 329 14.07 -40.68 3.01
N GLY A 330 15.29 -40.42 3.49
CA GLY A 330 16.54 -40.75 2.80
C GLY A 330 16.88 -39.82 1.62
N LYS A 331 16.04 -38.83 1.33
CA LYS A 331 16.31 -37.77 0.35
C LYS A 331 16.34 -36.37 0.96
N MET A 332 15.62 -36.18 2.07
CA MET A 332 15.47 -34.92 2.78
C MET A 332 15.79 -35.12 4.26
N THR A 333 16.09 -34.04 4.96
CA THR A 333 16.30 -34.04 6.41
C THR A 333 15.37 -33.05 7.11
N LEU A 334 14.99 -33.34 8.35
CA LEU A 334 14.14 -32.44 9.14
C LEU A 334 14.86 -31.11 9.39
N GLY A 335 14.17 -29.99 9.16
CA GLY A 335 14.73 -28.64 9.28
C GLY A 335 15.50 -28.14 8.04
N GLU A 336 15.67 -28.97 7.01
CA GLU A 336 16.14 -28.52 5.69
C GLU A 336 15.11 -27.58 5.05
N VAL A 337 15.58 -26.57 4.32
CA VAL A 337 14.72 -25.67 3.54
C VAL A 337 14.89 -25.96 2.06
N ILE A 338 13.78 -25.99 1.33
CA ILE A 338 13.78 -26.16 -0.11
C ILE A 338 13.25 -24.92 -0.82
N LEU A 339 13.76 -24.68 -2.03
CA LEU A 339 13.24 -23.72 -2.99
C LEU A 339 12.63 -24.50 -4.17
N SER A 340 11.45 -24.10 -4.64
CA SER A 340 10.79 -24.83 -5.73
C SER A 340 11.53 -24.68 -7.06
N GLU A 341 12.14 -25.77 -7.52
CA GLU A 341 12.58 -25.92 -8.91
C GLU A 341 11.39 -26.25 -9.82
N ARG A 342 10.42 -26.98 -9.27
CA ARG A 342 9.25 -27.52 -9.97
C ARG A 342 8.12 -27.84 -9.01
N ILE A 343 6.90 -27.56 -9.44
CA ILE A 343 5.66 -27.98 -8.77
C ILE A 343 4.96 -29.00 -9.66
N VAL A 344 4.56 -30.13 -9.09
CA VAL A 344 3.80 -31.19 -9.74
C VAL A 344 2.44 -31.29 -9.04
N TYR A 345 1.37 -30.84 -9.69
CA TYR A 345 0.03 -31.01 -9.17
C TYR A 345 -0.46 -32.44 -9.42
N TYR A 346 -0.62 -33.21 -8.35
CA TYR A 346 -0.81 -34.66 -8.46
C TYR A 346 -2.28 -35.12 -8.53
N GLU A 347 -3.24 -34.22 -8.33
CA GLU A 347 -4.67 -34.57 -8.31
C GLU A 347 -5.28 -34.72 -9.73
N GLY A 348 -4.66 -34.09 -10.73
CA GLY A 348 -5.11 -34.14 -12.12
C GLY A 348 -5.20 -35.59 -12.62
N SER A 349 -6.40 -36.05 -12.96
CA SER A 349 -6.63 -37.42 -13.41
C SER A 349 -7.86 -37.53 -14.33
N ALA A 350 -7.87 -38.55 -15.18
CA ALA A 350 -9.03 -38.94 -15.98
C ALA A 350 -9.60 -40.27 -15.49
N ALA A 351 -10.90 -40.30 -15.21
CA ALA A 351 -11.62 -41.54 -14.95
C ALA A 351 -11.91 -42.25 -16.28
N LEU A 352 -11.31 -43.42 -16.46
CA LEU A 352 -11.52 -44.30 -17.60
C LEU A 352 -12.51 -45.41 -17.24
N ASP A 353 -13.03 -46.08 -18.27
CA ASP A 353 -13.92 -47.24 -18.11
C ASP A 353 -13.34 -48.28 -17.15
N GLY A 354 -14.22 -48.90 -16.35
CA GLY A 354 -13.82 -49.87 -15.34
C GLY A 354 -13.26 -49.26 -14.05
N GLY A 355 -13.37 -47.93 -13.86
CA GLY A 355 -12.92 -47.25 -12.64
C GLY A 355 -11.41 -47.02 -12.58
N ILE A 356 -10.72 -47.13 -13.71
CA ILE A 356 -9.28 -46.90 -13.81
C ILE A 356 -9.02 -45.40 -13.83
N LEU A 357 -8.21 -44.90 -12.91
CA LEU A 357 -7.76 -43.50 -12.92
C LEU A 357 -6.43 -43.39 -13.67
N ALA A 358 -6.41 -42.60 -14.74
CA ALA A 358 -5.19 -42.27 -15.47
C ALA A 358 -4.69 -40.89 -15.03
N ALA A 359 -3.50 -40.82 -14.44
CA ALA A 359 -2.90 -39.57 -13.97
C ALA A 359 -2.61 -38.60 -15.13
N ARG A 360 -2.88 -37.32 -14.89
CA ARG A 360 -2.66 -36.20 -15.80
C ARG A 360 -2.14 -35.00 -14.98
N PRO A 361 -0.91 -35.09 -14.45
CA PRO A 361 -0.39 -34.05 -13.58
C PRO A 361 -0.15 -32.75 -14.37
N GLU A 362 -0.38 -31.62 -13.72
CA GLU A 362 0.08 -30.32 -14.20
C GLU A 362 1.44 -30.01 -13.60
N ILE A 363 2.39 -29.58 -14.43
CA ILE A 363 3.79 -29.41 -14.01
C ILE A 363 4.25 -28.00 -14.34
N HIS A 364 4.54 -27.23 -13.29
CA HIS A 364 4.98 -25.85 -13.40
C HIS A 364 6.45 -25.71 -13.02
N ARG A 365 7.12 -24.81 -13.73
CA ARG A 365 8.50 -24.37 -13.42
C ARG A 365 8.49 -22.84 -13.28
N PRO A 366 9.38 -22.26 -12.45
CA PRO A 366 9.55 -20.82 -12.40
C PRO A 366 9.91 -20.25 -13.77
N GLY A 367 9.58 -18.98 -14.03
CA GLY A 367 10.00 -18.29 -15.26
C GLY A 367 11.51 -18.10 -15.34
N LEU A 368 12.02 -17.74 -16.53
CA LEU A 368 13.47 -17.61 -16.78
C LEU A 368 14.17 -16.70 -15.76
N LEU A 369 13.60 -15.53 -15.46
CA LEU A 369 14.18 -14.60 -14.49
C LEU A 369 14.29 -15.22 -13.10
N THR A 370 13.22 -15.82 -12.59
CA THR A 370 13.24 -16.51 -11.29
C THR A 370 14.24 -17.67 -11.27
N GLN A 371 14.39 -18.41 -12.37
CA GLN A 371 15.40 -19.48 -12.46
C GLN A 371 16.83 -18.92 -12.41
N GLN A 372 17.10 -17.78 -13.07
CA GLN A 372 18.41 -17.13 -13.04
C GLN A 372 18.72 -16.57 -11.64
N ASP A 373 17.73 -15.95 -10.99
CA ASP A 373 17.84 -15.46 -9.62
C ASP A 373 18.15 -16.61 -8.65
N LEU A 374 17.42 -17.73 -8.75
CA LEU A 374 17.67 -18.93 -7.95
C LEU A 374 19.07 -19.50 -8.15
N ASN A 375 19.50 -19.67 -9.40
CA ASN A 375 20.83 -20.21 -9.70
C ASN A 375 21.94 -19.30 -9.15
N THR A 376 21.77 -17.98 -9.27
CA THR A 376 22.72 -17.00 -8.73
C THR A 376 22.75 -17.05 -7.20
N TYR A 377 21.58 -17.11 -6.57
CA TYR A 377 21.43 -17.20 -5.12
C TYR A 377 22.11 -18.45 -4.56
N LEU A 378 21.81 -19.62 -5.13
CA LEU A 378 22.37 -20.91 -4.70
C LEU A 378 23.87 -21.04 -5.00
N ALA A 379 24.38 -20.38 -6.03
CA ALA A 379 25.82 -20.36 -6.35
C ALA A 379 26.64 -19.41 -5.47
N THR A 380 26.01 -18.64 -4.58
CA THR A 380 26.68 -17.65 -3.73
C THR A 380 27.51 -18.35 -2.64
N ALA A 381 28.84 -18.20 -2.70
CA ALA A 381 29.77 -18.87 -1.78
C ALA A 381 29.51 -18.55 -0.28
N SER A 382 29.07 -17.32 0.02
CA SER A 382 28.77 -16.89 1.39
C SER A 382 27.35 -17.26 1.87
N LEU A 383 26.55 -17.97 1.06
CA LEU A 383 25.14 -18.27 1.39
C LEU A 383 24.99 -18.95 2.76
N SER A 384 25.75 -20.01 3.01
CA SER A 384 25.68 -20.76 4.28
C SER A 384 26.06 -19.89 5.48
N GLU A 385 27.11 -19.08 5.36
CA GLU A 385 27.55 -18.17 6.42
C GLU A 385 26.48 -17.09 6.71
N ARG A 386 25.90 -16.48 5.66
CA ARG A 386 24.85 -15.47 5.79
C ARG A 386 23.60 -16.05 6.46
N LEU A 387 23.16 -17.23 6.05
CA LEU A 387 22.02 -17.92 6.67
C LEU A 387 22.29 -18.24 8.14
N GLN A 388 23.50 -18.70 8.48
CA GLN A 388 23.87 -19.01 9.87
C GLN A 388 23.93 -17.75 10.76
N GLN A 389 24.44 -16.64 10.21
CA GLN A 389 24.44 -15.35 10.90
C GLN A 389 23.02 -14.86 11.16
N GLN A 390 22.16 -14.90 10.14
CA GLN A 390 20.76 -14.50 10.23
C GLN A 390 19.99 -15.37 11.23
N ALA A 391 20.20 -16.68 11.20
CA ALA A 391 19.65 -17.62 12.18
C ALA A 391 20.04 -17.25 13.61
N THR A 392 21.32 -16.94 13.83
CA THR A 392 21.83 -16.57 15.16
C THR A 392 21.20 -15.26 15.66
N THR A 393 21.05 -14.27 14.77
CA THR A 393 20.39 -12.99 15.11
C THR A 393 18.93 -13.18 15.50
N LEU A 394 18.23 -14.12 14.87
CA LEU A 394 16.84 -14.44 15.16
C LEU A 394 16.67 -15.47 16.29
N GLY A 395 17.76 -15.92 16.93
CA GLY A 395 17.72 -16.91 18.00
C GLY A 395 17.27 -18.30 17.54
N PHE A 396 17.44 -18.62 16.25
CA PHE A 396 17.06 -19.89 15.67
C PHE A 396 18.09 -20.98 15.98
N ALA A 397 17.60 -22.17 16.32
CA ALA A 397 18.41 -23.35 16.55
C ALA A 397 17.70 -24.60 16.04
N ILE A 398 18.46 -25.48 15.40
CA ILE A 398 17.98 -26.79 14.97
C ILE A 398 18.28 -27.82 16.07
N PRO A 399 17.31 -28.66 16.48
CA PRO A 399 17.56 -29.79 17.38
C PRO A 399 18.67 -30.70 16.83
N LYS A 400 19.46 -31.34 17.70
CA LYS A 400 20.55 -32.23 17.24
C LYS A 400 20.06 -33.57 16.70
N GLU A 401 18.90 -34.01 17.19
CA GLU A 401 18.34 -35.33 16.90
C GLU A 401 16.81 -35.27 17.01
N SER A 402 16.14 -36.23 16.37
CA SER A 402 14.70 -36.42 16.48
C SER A 402 14.36 -37.90 16.38
N ASN A 403 13.36 -38.33 17.14
CA ASN A 403 12.81 -39.68 17.02
C ASN A 403 12.04 -39.88 15.70
N ALA A 404 11.72 -38.81 14.97
CA ALA A 404 11.04 -38.89 13.67
C ALA A 404 12.00 -39.20 12.51
N GLY A 405 13.29 -38.92 12.65
CA GLY A 405 14.32 -39.29 11.68
C GLY A 405 15.50 -38.31 11.61
N GLU A 406 16.21 -38.32 10.48
CA GLU A 406 17.41 -37.53 10.26
C GLU A 406 17.14 -36.03 10.30
N VAL A 407 17.99 -35.30 11.02
CA VAL A 407 17.88 -33.86 11.23
C VAL A 407 19.03 -33.14 10.52
N ALA A 408 18.74 -32.01 9.89
CA ALA A 408 19.74 -31.17 9.26
C ALA A 408 20.78 -30.69 10.28
N ALA A 409 22.07 -30.81 9.95
CA ALA A 409 23.15 -30.40 10.86
C ALA A 409 23.24 -28.87 11.04
N SER A 410 22.73 -28.10 10.08
CA SER A 410 22.70 -26.64 10.08
C SER A 410 21.61 -26.14 9.13
N LEU A 411 21.34 -24.84 9.13
CA LEU A 411 20.38 -24.25 8.20
C LEU A 411 20.92 -24.35 6.77
N MET A 412 20.33 -25.25 6.00
CA MET A 412 20.70 -25.51 4.61
C MET A 412 19.51 -25.29 3.67
N VAL A 413 19.83 -24.91 2.43
CA VAL A 413 18.85 -24.63 1.38
C VAL A 413 19.21 -25.37 0.10
N SER A 414 18.23 -26.04 -0.50
CA SER A 414 18.41 -26.82 -1.74
C SER A 414 17.22 -26.65 -2.71
N PRO A 415 17.42 -26.77 -4.03
CA PRO A 415 16.29 -26.80 -4.97
C PRO A 415 15.61 -28.18 -4.94
N ALA A 416 14.28 -28.21 -4.99
CA ALA A 416 13.52 -29.46 -4.97
C ALA A 416 12.30 -29.48 -5.93
N THR A 417 11.87 -30.68 -6.30
CA THR A 417 10.59 -30.91 -6.99
C THR A 417 9.52 -31.25 -5.95
N ILE A 418 8.50 -30.39 -5.86
CA ILE A 418 7.41 -30.46 -4.89
C ILE A 418 6.19 -31.06 -5.57
N ALA A 419 5.59 -32.08 -4.94
CA ALA A 419 4.26 -32.56 -5.26
C ALA A 419 3.23 -31.79 -4.43
N SER A 420 2.27 -31.15 -5.09
CA SER A 420 1.24 -30.32 -4.46
C SER A 420 -0.15 -30.89 -4.75
N GLY A 421 -1.03 -30.99 -3.75
CA GLY A 421 -2.39 -31.51 -3.91
C GLY A 421 -3.25 -31.26 -2.68
N GLU A 422 -4.39 -31.96 -2.54
CA GLU A 422 -5.35 -31.69 -1.47
C GLU A 422 -5.20 -32.66 -0.28
N LEU A 423 -4.41 -33.73 -0.45
CA LEU A 423 -4.22 -34.75 0.58
C LEU A 423 -3.09 -34.38 1.54
N LEU A 424 -3.37 -34.48 2.83
CA LEU A 424 -2.33 -34.49 3.85
C LEU A 424 -1.62 -35.85 3.85
N VAL A 425 -0.47 -35.91 3.19
CA VAL A 425 0.30 -37.14 3.01
C VAL A 425 0.81 -37.68 4.36
N ARG A 426 0.40 -38.90 4.70
CA ARG A 426 0.81 -39.63 5.93
C ARG A 426 1.12 -41.11 5.68
N ASP A 427 1.20 -41.52 4.41
CA ASP A 427 1.53 -42.87 4.00
C ASP A 427 2.81 -42.85 3.14
N PRO A 428 3.92 -43.48 3.61
CA PRO A 428 5.16 -43.60 2.83
C PRO A 428 4.98 -44.22 1.45
N ASN A 429 4.04 -45.16 1.31
CA ASN A 429 3.80 -45.84 0.03
C ASN A 429 3.15 -44.88 -0.95
N PHE A 430 2.11 -44.16 -0.50
CA PHE A 430 1.51 -43.09 -1.28
C PHE A 430 2.55 -42.02 -1.66
N PHE A 431 3.34 -41.52 -0.71
CA PHE A 431 4.36 -40.51 -0.99
C PHE A 431 5.38 -41.01 -2.02
N SER A 432 5.85 -42.25 -1.88
CA SER A 432 6.76 -42.87 -2.85
C SER A 432 6.12 -43.03 -4.23
N SER A 433 4.82 -43.34 -4.29
CA SER A 433 4.08 -43.48 -5.54
C SER A 433 3.98 -42.17 -6.34
N LEU A 434 4.03 -41.00 -5.70
CA LEU A 434 4.03 -39.70 -6.40
C LEU A 434 5.23 -39.54 -7.35
N ARG A 435 6.32 -40.29 -7.15
CA ARG A 435 7.47 -40.29 -8.07
C ARG A 435 7.18 -40.93 -9.42
N THR A 436 6.08 -41.66 -9.56
CA THR A 436 5.61 -42.15 -10.86
C THR A 436 5.12 -41.01 -11.76
N LEU A 437 4.70 -39.88 -11.16
CA LEU A 437 4.29 -38.67 -11.88
C LEU A 437 5.51 -37.87 -12.35
N HIS A 438 6.55 -37.81 -11.52
CA HIS A 438 7.87 -37.26 -11.88
C HIS A 438 8.94 -37.83 -10.94
N ASP A 439 10.00 -38.40 -11.51
CA ASP A 439 11.06 -39.15 -10.81
C ASP A 439 11.81 -38.36 -9.71
N LYS A 440 11.95 -37.04 -9.90
CA LYS A 440 12.55 -36.08 -8.96
C LYS A 440 11.69 -35.65 -7.78
N VAL A 441 10.40 -36.01 -7.72
CA VAL A 441 9.54 -35.67 -6.56
C VAL A 441 10.20 -36.17 -5.26
N CYS A 442 10.32 -35.26 -4.29
CA CYS A 442 10.91 -35.53 -2.98
C CYS A 442 10.29 -34.71 -1.85
N VAL A 443 9.31 -33.86 -2.14
CA VAL A 443 8.60 -33.01 -1.17
C VAL A 443 7.10 -33.09 -1.46
N ALA A 444 6.25 -33.11 -0.44
CA ALA A 444 4.80 -33.06 -0.58
C ALA A 444 4.17 -32.00 0.35
N GLU A 445 3.24 -31.22 -0.18
CA GLU A 445 2.50 -30.16 0.54
C GLU A 445 1.15 -29.86 -0.14
N MET A 446 0.42 -28.83 0.31
CA MET A 446 -0.99 -28.64 -0.03
C MET A 446 -1.38 -27.28 -0.66
N GLU A 447 -0.45 -26.36 -0.94
CA GLU A 447 -0.81 -25.00 -1.39
C GLU A 447 -0.03 -24.46 -2.59
N ALA A 448 1.16 -25.01 -2.86
CA ALA A 448 2.09 -24.47 -3.84
C ALA A 448 1.45 -24.32 -5.22
N TYR A 449 0.70 -25.34 -5.68
CA TYR A 449 0.05 -25.28 -6.98
C TYR A 449 -0.98 -24.15 -7.06
N GLY A 450 -1.83 -24.00 -6.03
CA GLY A 450 -2.83 -22.95 -5.99
C GLY A 450 -2.23 -21.54 -6.07
N VAL A 451 -1.13 -21.29 -5.34
CA VAL A 451 -0.41 -20.00 -5.42
C VAL A 451 0.20 -19.79 -6.80
N ILE A 452 0.90 -20.81 -7.34
CA ILE A 452 1.53 -20.70 -8.67
C ILE A 452 0.50 -20.46 -9.76
N ASP A 453 -0.62 -21.18 -9.77
CA ASP A 453 -1.70 -21.02 -10.74
C ASP A 453 -2.28 -19.60 -10.73
N ALA A 454 -2.57 -19.06 -9.53
CA ALA A 454 -3.06 -17.69 -9.37
C ALA A 454 -2.04 -16.65 -9.87
N CYS A 455 -0.76 -16.85 -9.56
CA CYS A 455 0.31 -15.95 -9.99
C CYS A 455 0.54 -15.98 -11.50
N GLN A 456 0.53 -17.16 -12.12
CA GLN A 456 0.71 -17.31 -13.57
C GLN A 456 -0.42 -16.65 -14.35
N LYS A 457 -1.67 -16.79 -13.92
CA LYS A 457 -2.83 -16.15 -14.55
C LYS A 457 -2.77 -14.61 -14.53
N GLN A 458 -1.99 -14.04 -13.64
CA GLN A 458 -1.81 -12.58 -13.51
C GLN A 458 -0.39 -12.13 -13.86
N GLU A 459 0.42 -13.00 -14.46
CA GLU A 459 1.81 -12.72 -14.88
C GLU A 459 2.73 -12.22 -13.75
N VAL A 460 2.46 -12.65 -12.51
CA VAL A 460 3.30 -12.32 -11.35
C VAL A 460 4.28 -13.48 -11.09
N PRO A 461 5.59 -13.24 -11.03
CA PRO A 461 6.56 -14.25 -10.62
C PRO A 461 6.27 -14.79 -9.21
N ALA A 462 6.51 -16.08 -9.00
CA ALA A 462 6.32 -16.71 -7.71
C ALA A 462 7.41 -17.74 -7.40
N LEU A 463 7.74 -17.88 -6.12
CA LEU A 463 8.67 -18.87 -5.60
C LEU A 463 8.12 -19.51 -4.33
N ILE A 464 8.20 -20.83 -4.24
CA ILE A 464 7.75 -21.60 -3.07
C ILE A 464 8.97 -21.99 -2.25
N ILE A 465 8.87 -21.76 -0.94
CA ILE A 465 9.89 -22.01 0.06
C ILE A 465 9.26 -22.92 1.12
N ARG A 466 9.86 -24.07 1.40
CA ARG A 466 9.33 -24.99 2.42
C ARG A 466 10.42 -25.46 3.35
N GLY A 467 10.15 -25.44 4.65
CA GLY A 467 10.94 -26.19 5.62
C GLY A 467 10.39 -27.61 5.75
N ILE A 468 11.27 -28.60 5.85
CA ILE A 468 10.86 -29.99 6.03
C ILE A 468 10.51 -30.24 7.50
N SER A 469 9.24 -30.50 7.80
CA SER A 469 8.73 -30.71 9.16
C SER A 469 8.55 -32.18 9.55
N ASP A 470 8.37 -33.05 8.56
CA ASP A 470 8.12 -34.48 8.75
C ASP A 470 8.47 -35.26 7.47
N PHE A 471 8.27 -36.59 7.51
CA PHE A 471 8.57 -37.48 6.38
C PHE A 471 7.34 -38.00 5.62
N GLY A 472 6.16 -37.41 5.82
CA GLY A 472 4.92 -37.86 5.21
C GLY A 472 4.48 -39.25 5.67
N ASP A 473 4.80 -39.60 6.91
CA ASP A 473 4.52 -40.90 7.52
C ASP A 473 3.89 -40.75 8.93
N SER A 474 3.77 -41.87 9.66
CA SER A 474 3.19 -41.87 11.00
C SER A 474 4.15 -41.39 12.09
N SER A 475 5.45 -41.24 11.80
CA SER A 475 6.44 -40.74 12.76
C SER A 475 6.34 -39.22 12.84
N LYS A 476 6.20 -38.69 14.06
CA LYS A 476 5.96 -37.26 14.26
C LYS A 476 6.78 -36.71 15.41
N ASP A 477 7.32 -35.53 15.17
CA ASP A 477 7.91 -34.67 16.17
C ASP A 477 7.43 -33.24 15.89
N ASN A 478 6.40 -32.81 16.62
CA ASN A 478 5.75 -31.51 16.40
C ASN A 478 6.71 -30.33 16.63
N THR A 479 7.86 -30.54 17.27
CA THR A 479 8.94 -29.54 17.39
C THR A 479 9.37 -29.03 16.03
N PHE A 480 9.39 -29.90 15.01
CA PHE A 480 9.84 -29.55 13.68
C PHE A 480 8.86 -28.73 12.87
N HIS A 481 7.60 -28.61 13.29
CA HIS A 481 6.69 -27.61 12.70
C HIS A 481 7.22 -26.20 12.94
N LYS A 482 7.68 -25.93 14.18
CA LYS A 482 8.26 -24.64 14.54
C LYS A 482 9.60 -24.43 13.84
N VAL A 483 10.50 -25.42 13.95
CA VAL A 483 11.85 -25.34 13.36
C VAL A 483 11.78 -25.13 11.85
N ALA A 484 10.97 -25.91 11.13
CA ALA A 484 10.81 -25.79 9.68
C ALA A 484 10.19 -24.44 9.28
N SER A 485 9.21 -23.94 10.05
CA SER A 485 8.59 -22.63 9.78
C SER A 485 9.61 -21.50 9.93
N GLU A 486 10.39 -21.49 11.01
CA GLU A 486 11.43 -20.49 11.27
C GLU A 486 12.55 -20.57 10.24
N ALA A 487 13.02 -21.78 9.91
CA ALA A 487 14.02 -22.00 8.87
C ALA A 487 13.57 -21.43 7.52
N ALA A 488 12.35 -21.75 7.09
CA ALA A 488 11.77 -21.25 5.84
C ALA A 488 11.64 -19.72 5.85
N ALA A 489 11.25 -19.11 6.98
CA ALA A 489 11.14 -17.66 7.10
C ALA A 489 12.50 -16.95 7.01
N ILE A 490 13.55 -17.52 7.63
CA ILE A 490 14.92 -17.01 7.55
C ILE A 490 15.41 -17.02 6.10
N VAL A 491 15.24 -18.15 5.40
CA VAL A 491 15.63 -18.28 4.00
C VAL A 491 14.81 -17.35 3.11
N ALA A 492 13.50 -17.18 3.38
CA ALA A 492 12.66 -16.25 2.64
C ALA A 492 13.14 -14.80 2.76
N LEU A 493 13.45 -14.35 3.99
CA LEU A 493 14.02 -13.03 4.22
C LEU A 493 15.36 -12.86 3.50
N ASP A 494 16.25 -13.85 3.63
CA ASP A 494 17.56 -13.82 2.98
C ASP A 494 17.44 -13.75 1.46
N TYR A 495 16.52 -14.53 0.87
CA TYR A 495 16.21 -14.48 -0.55
C TYR A 495 15.66 -13.11 -0.98
N VAL A 496 14.80 -12.46 -0.18
CA VAL A 496 14.33 -11.10 -0.46
C VAL A 496 15.49 -10.10 -0.48
N VAL A 497 16.46 -10.25 0.42
CA VAL A 497 17.60 -9.32 0.52
C VAL A 497 18.61 -9.53 -0.60
N TYR A 498 18.93 -10.79 -0.92
CA TYR A 498 20.09 -11.12 -1.76
C TYR A 498 19.77 -11.91 -3.05
N GLY A 499 18.65 -12.63 -3.09
CA GLY A 499 18.29 -13.52 -4.20
C GLY A 499 17.38 -12.88 -5.23
N TRP A 500 16.36 -12.14 -4.81
CA TRP A 500 15.38 -11.54 -5.70
C TRP A 500 15.88 -10.24 -6.35
N ARG A 501 15.76 -10.13 -7.68
CA ARG A 501 16.06 -8.89 -8.40
C ARG A 501 14.83 -8.02 -8.59
N ARG A 502 14.95 -6.75 -8.21
CA ARG A 502 13.94 -5.72 -8.47
C ARG A 502 14.04 -5.31 -9.93
N THR A 503 13.13 -5.80 -10.77
CA THR A 503 12.97 -5.36 -12.17
C THR A 503 12.13 -4.11 -12.29
#